data_AF-A0A165Q3M1-F1
#
_entry.id   AF-A0A165Q3M1-F1
#
_cell.length_a   1.000
_cell.length_b   1.000
_cell.length_c   1.000
_cell.angle_alpha   90.00
_cell.angle_beta   90.00
_cell.angle_gamma   90.00
#
_symmetry.space_group_name_H-M   'P 1'
#
loop_
_entity.id
_entity.type
_entity.pdbx_description
1 polymer ?
#
loop_
_entity_poly.entity_id
_entity_poly.type
_entity_poly.pdbx_seq_one_letter_code
_entity_poly.pdbx_strand_id
1 'polypeptide(L)'
;MMPQADHPRITLPNLRHINIAYPVEHCGELLQHIDLILLTSLHLDLRSCTSGGGEPTMNAAALKKILSFVDKVIPCNALSSVRFHFRPYMIFEAWKFDSRSRTVGSAPDVRLDINDIGFEDAFEEFVTIVCGSLSLANVETISTSGNITFGHWRSLFGYMHRVTALEVHGGIENLPKALTVYSGYPGSSNYQRGGQHGKDMLFPSLRTLQIKGFYNYSDKEVYADSLATALDSRRVGDKKFEEVILTAPLSTHSDVSARLEEVVEELTLVQYELWDRIV
;
A
#
# COMPACT_ATOMS: atom_id res chain seq x y z
N MET A 1 -3.95 -31.91 25.94
CA MET A 1 -5.41 -31.87 25.71
C MET A 1 -5.65 -32.26 24.27
N MET A 2 -6.48 -33.28 24.04
CA MET A 2 -6.90 -33.67 22.69
C MET A 2 -7.83 -32.60 22.10
N PRO A 3 -7.80 -32.36 20.77
CA PRO A 3 -8.74 -31.44 20.14
C PRO A 3 -10.15 -32.04 20.22
N GLN A 4 -11.06 -31.35 20.92
CA GLN A 4 -12.47 -31.73 20.92
C GLN A 4 -13.06 -31.50 19.52
N ALA A 5 -13.85 -32.48 19.09
CA ALA A 5 -14.52 -32.57 17.81
C ALA A 5 -15.47 -31.38 17.54
N ASP A 6 -15.43 -30.90 16.29
CA ASP A 6 -16.54 -30.31 15.54
C ASP A 6 -17.56 -29.47 16.34
N HIS A 7 -17.14 -28.31 16.85
CA HIS A 7 -18.13 -27.27 17.12
C HIS A 7 -18.85 -26.94 15.81
N PRO A 8 -20.20 -27.02 15.76
CA PRO A 8 -20.95 -26.75 14.54
C PRO A 8 -20.65 -25.32 14.08
N ARG A 9 -20.21 -25.17 12.84
CA ARG A 9 -19.95 -23.85 12.28
C ARG A 9 -21.25 -23.05 12.22
N ILE A 10 -21.20 -21.82 12.72
CA ILE A 10 -22.31 -20.89 12.67
C ILE A 10 -22.41 -20.39 11.23
N THR A 11 -23.48 -20.75 10.53
CA THR A 11 -23.74 -20.26 9.17
C THR A 11 -24.55 -18.98 9.23
N LEU A 12 -24.06 -17.91 8.60
CA LEU A 12 -24.73 -16.60 8.58
C LEU A 12 -25.01 -16.18 7.12
N PRO A 13 -26.00 -16.80 6.44
CA PRO A 13 -26.17 -16.68 4.99
C PRO A 13 -26.59 -15.27 4.51
N ASN A 14 -27.18 -14.47 5.40
CA ASN A 14 -27.62 -13.11 5.11
C ASN A 14 -26.64 -12.04 5.61
N LEU A 15 -25.54 -12.42 6.27
CA LEU A 15 -24.57 -11.46 6.77
C LEU A 15 -23.76 -10.89 5.60
N ARG A 16 -23.81 -9.57 5.42
CA ARG A 16 -23.09 -8.85 4.36
C ARG A 16 -21.89 -8.06 4.88
N HIS A 17 -21.93 -7.68 6.14
CA HIS A 17 -20.95 -6.84 6.79
C HIS A 17 -20.58 -7.45 8.13
N ILE A 18 -19.29 -7.49 8.43
CA ILE A 18 -18.80 -7.89 9.74
C ILE A 18 -17.73 -6.90 10.20
N ASN A 19 -17.84 -6.50 11.46
CA ASN A 19 -16.86 -5.67 12.14
C ASN A 19 -16.47 -6.39 13.43
N ILE A 20 -15.18 -6.70 13.57
CA ILE A 20 -14.64 -7.41 14.74
C ILE A 20 -13.52 -6.55 15.32
N ALA A 21 -13.61 -6.24 16.61
CA ALA A 21 -12.57 -5.52 17.34
C ALA A 21 -12.12 -6.37 18.54
N TYR A 22 -11.05 -7.14 18.38
CA TYR A 22 -10.64 -8.15 19.35
C TYR A 22 -9.14 -8.48 19.24
N PRO A 23 -8.51 -9.05 20.29
CA PRO A 23 -7.16 -9.60 20.19
C PRO A 23 -7.03 -10.57 19.01
N VAL A 24 -5.89 -10.52 18.30
CA VAL A 24 -5.68 -11.25 17.04
C VAL A 24 -5.92 -12.76 17.16
N GLU A 25 -5.53 -13.38 18.27
CA GLU A 25 -5.70 -14.82 18.49
C GLU A 25 -7.18 -15.21 18.59
N HIS A 26 -7.92 -14.47 19.42
CA HIS A 26 -9.35 -14.66 19.61
C HIS A 26 -10.15 -14.32 18.34
N CYS A 27 -9.72 -13.31 17.57
CA CYS A 27 -10.30 -13.03 16.27
C CYS A 27 -10.09 -14.23 15.32
N GLY A 28 -8.88 -14.79 15.28
CA GLY A 28 -8.58 -15.97 14.50
C GLY A 28 -9.36 -17.22 14.94
N GLU A 29 -9.64 -17.37 16.23
CA GLU A 29 -10.49 -18.43 16.79
C GLU A 29 -11.95 -18.24 16.38
N LEU A 30 -12.51 -17.04 16.60
CA LEU A 30 -13.88 -16.71 16.23
C LEU A 30 -14.16 -16.99 14.74
N LEU A 31 -13.25 -16.56 13.86
CA LEU A 31 -13.39 -16.74 12.41
C LEU A 31 -13.33 -18.23 11.98
N GLN A 32 -12.76 -19.14 12.78
CA GLN A 32 -12.77 -20.58 12.49
C GLN A 32 -14.15 -21.21 12.74
N HIS A 33 -14.97 -20.59 13.60
CA HIS A 33 -16.29 -21.09 13.98
C HIS A 33 -17.43 -20.51 13.15
N ILE A 34 -17.15 -19.57 12.23
CA ILE A 34 -18.16 -18.94 11.39
C ILE A 34 -17.97 -19.39 9.94
N ASP A 35 -19.04 -19.88 9.31
CA ASP A 35 -19.05 -20.09 7.86
C ASP A 35 -19.75 -18.91 7.18
N LEU A 36 -18.94 -18.04 6.58
CA LEU A 36 -19.41 -16.91 5.79
C LEU A 36 -19.21 -17.21 4.31
N ILE A 37 -20.24 -16.89 3.53
CA ILE A 37 -20.20 -16.99 2.07
C ILE A 37 -20.33 -15.58 1.52
N LEU A 38 -19.24 -15.08 0.91
CA LEU A 38 -19.19 -13.85 0.11
C LEU A 38 -19.71 -12.59 0.82
N LEU A 39 -18.83 -11.98 1.62
CA LEU A 39 -19.10 -10.70 2.26
C LEU A 39 -19.02 -9.54 1.27
N THR A 40 -19.82 -8.51 1.55
CA THR A 40 -19.66 -7.19 0.92
C THR A 40 -18.56 -6.42 1.63
N SER A 41 -18.51 -6.45 2.98
CA SER A 41 -17.39 -5.84 3.71
C SER A 41 -16.95 -6.61 4.96
N LEU A 42 -15.66 -6.53 5.27
CA LEU A 42 -14.98 -7.14 6.42
C LEU A 42 -14.02 -6.14 7.04
N HIS A 43 -14.34 -5.67 8.24
CA HIS A 43 -13.52 -4.73 9.00
C HIS A 43 -13.00 -5.42 10.28
N LEU A 44 -11.70 -5.40 10.49
CA LEU A 44 -11.03 -6.03 11.62
C LEU A 44 -10.14 -5.00 12.32
N ASP A 45 -10.44 -4.70 13.59
CA ASP A 45 -9.57 -3.97 14.53
C ASP A 45 -8.85 -5.00 15.40
N LEU A 46 -7.60 -5.28 15.03
CA LEU A 46 -6.75 -6.29 15.62
C LEU A 46 -5.86 -5.66 16.70
N ARG A 47 -5.94 -6.23 17.90
CA ARG A 47 -5.14 -5.83 19.07
C ARG A 47 -4.23 -6.96 19.52
N SER A 48 -3.20 -6.64 20.30
CA SER A 48 -2.27 -7.63 20.86
C SER A 48 -1.68 -8.53 19.76
N CYS A 49 -1.39 -7.93 18.61
CA CYS A 49 -0.68 -8.54 17.51
C CYS A 49 0.78 -8.82 17.86
N THR A 50 1.39 -8.07 18.78
CA THR A 50 2.74 -8.34 19.31
C THR A 50 2.68 -9.25 20.54
N SER A 51 3.65 -10.18 20.63
CA SER A 51 3.74 -11.09 21.76
C SER A 51 4.17 -10.34 23.02
N GLY A 52 3.47 -10.59 24.12
CA GLY A 52 3.75 -9.96 25.41
C GLY A 52 5.00 -10.54 26.05
N GLY A 53 6.18 -10.08 25.65
CA GLY A 53 7.42 -10.54 26.26
C GLY A 53 8.68 -10.03 25.58
N GLY A 54 9.08 -8.78 25.86
CA GLY A 54 10.43 -8.24 25.64
C GLY A 54 10.92 -8.08 24.19
N GLU A 55 10.41 -8.88 23.25
CA GLU A 55 10.68 -8.81 21.82
C GLU A 55 9.35 -8.67 21.06
N PRO A 56 9.18 -7.66 20.19
CA PRO A 56 7.96 -7.43 19.44
C PRO A 56 7.83 -8.44 18.29
N THR A 57 7.52 -9.70 18.60
CA THR A 57 7.23 -10.73 17.59
C THR A 57 5.73 -10.79 17.31
N MET A 58 5.33 -10.77 16.04
CA MET A 58 3.91 -10.78 15.69
C MET A 58 3.30 -12.18 15.93
N ASN A 59 2.02 -12.24 16.29
CA ASN A 59 1.19 -13.46 16.29
C ASN A 59 0.89 -13.92 14.84
N ALA A 60 1.96 -14.22 14.09
CA ALA A 60 1.96 -14.44 12.66
C ALA A 60 1.04 -15.61 12.23
N ALA A 61 0.92 -16.64 13.06
CA ALA A 61 0.05 -17.77 12.79
C ALA A 61 -1.44 -17.37 12.84
N ALA A 62 -1.85 -16.58 13.83
CA ALA A 62 -3.21 -16.07 13.94
C ALA A 62 -3.54 -15.12 12.79
N LEU A 63 -2.61 -14.22 12.47
CA LEU A 63 -2.78 -13.29 11.35
C LEU A 63 -2.89 -14.01 10.00
N LYS A 64 -2.04 -15.00 9.71
CA LYS A 64 -2.14 -15.79 8.46
C LYS A 64 -3.50 -16.49 8.33
N LYS A 65 -4.04 -17.01 9.44
CA LYS A 65 -5.39 -17.60 9.45
C LYS A 65 -6.46 -16.56 9.14
N ILE A 66 -6.38 -15.37 9.75
CA ILE A 66 -7.29 -14.25 9.48
C ILE A 66 -7.22 -13.84 8.01
N LEU A 67 -6.03 -13.67 7.45
CA LEU A 67 -5.85 -13.24 6.06
C LEU A 67 -6.30 -14.30 5.05
N SER A 68 -6.07 -15.58 5.34
CA SER A 68 -6.63 -16.68 4.54
C SER A 68 -8.16 -16.67 4.57
N PHE A 69 -8.75 -16.32 5.71
CA PHE A 69 -10.19 -16.12 5.81
C PHE A 69 -10.66 -14.93 4.98
N VAL A 70 -9.96 -13.78 5.05
CA VAL A 70 -10.24 -12.58 4.23
C VAL A 70 -10.30 -12.94 2.76
N ASP A 71 -9.27 -13.58 2.22
CA ASP A 71 -9.19 -13.96 0.80
C ASP A 71 -10.32 -14.93 0.38
N LYS A 72 -10.75 -15.82 1.29
CA LYS A 72 -11.88 -16.72 1.07
C LYS A 72 -13.22 -15.99 0.99
N VAL A 73 -13.48 -15.04 1.90
CA VAL A 73 -14.80 -14.39 2.03
C VAL A 73 -14.95 -13.15 1.17
N ILE A 74 -13.83 -12.53 0.81
CA ILE A 74 -13.73 -11.40 -0.11
C ILE A 74 -12.57 -11.75 -1.05
N PRO A 75 -12.85 -12.30 -2.25
CA PRO A 75 -11.82 -12.68 -3.20
C PRO A 75 -10.89 -11.50 -3.50
N CYS A 76 -9.65 -11.56 -3.01
CA CYS A 76 -8.75 -10.40 -3.08
C CYS A 76 -8.29 -10.11 -4.52
N ASN A 77 -8.40 -11.10 -5.41
CA ASN A 77 -8.22 -10.91 -6.85
C ASN A 77 -9.22 -9.93 -7.48
N ALA A 78 -10.32 -9.60 -6.81
CA ALA A 78 -11.28 -8.58 -7.25
C ALA A 78 -10.93 -7.17 -6.75
N LEU A 79 -9.92 -7.03 -5.87
CA LEU A 79 -9.47 -5.75 -5.34
C LEU A 79 -8.64 -5.01 -6.39
N SER A 80 -8.99 -3.75 -6.62
CA SER A 80 -8.33 -2.88 -7.60
C SER A 80 -7.65 -1.68 -6.96
N SER A 81 -8.08 -1.28 -5.75
CA SER A 81 -7.54 -0.14 -5.03
C SER A 81 -7.16 -0.54 -3.62
N VAL A 82 -6.01 -0.07 -3.15
CA VAL A 82 -5.56 -0.22 -1.77
C VAL A 82 -5.12 1.11 -1.19
N ARG A 83 -5.34 1.28 0.11
CA ARG A 83 -4.82 2.40 0.88
C ARG A 83 -4.07 1.88 2.09
N PHE A 84 -2.91 2.50 2.34
CA PHE A 84 -2.14 2.28 3.53
C PHE A 84 -2.01 3.58 4.34
N HIS A 85 -2.33 3.52 5.62
CA HIS A 85 -2.10 4.60 6.57
C HIS A 85 -1.09 4.16 7.63
N PHE A 86 -0.05 4.98 7.83
CA PHE A 86 1.05 4.71 8.71
C PHE A 86 1.18 5.84 9.75
N ARG A 87 0.86 5.51 11.01
CA ARG A 87 1.02 6.26 12.29
C ARG A 87 -0.27 6.79 12.93
N PRO A 88 -0.41 6.65 14.26
CA PRO A 88 0.37 5.79 15.17
C PRO A 88 0.03 4.29 15.02
N TYR A 89 -0.93 3.98 14.15
CA TYR A 89 -1.43 2.64 13.85
C TYR A 89 -1.22 2.34 12.37
N MET A 90 -1.36 1.06 11.98
CA MET A 90 -1.38 0.68 10.58
C MET A 90 -2.80 0.32 10.15
N ILE A 91 -3.27 1.01 9.12
CA ILE A 91 -4.57 0.72 8.52
C ILE A 91 -4.33 0.33 7.07
N PHE A 92 -4.75 -0.89 6.73
CA PHE A 92 -4.87 -1.36 5.36
C PHE A 92 -6.34 -1.32 4.97
N GLU A 93 -6.65 -0.62 3.90
CA GLU A 93 -7.99 -0.57 3.31
C GLU A 93 -7.91 -1.04 1.86
N ALA A 94 -8.90 -1.82 1.41
CA ALA A 94 -8.98 -2.25 0.02
C ALA A 94 -10.41 -2.21 -0.51
N TRP A 95 -10.52 -1.92 -1.80
CA TRP A 95 -11.78 -1.81 -2.53
C TRP A 95 -11.76 -2.70 -3.76
N LYS A 96 -12.91 -3.31 -4.06
CA LYS A 96 -13.22 -3.92 -5.34
C LYS A 96 -13.50 -2.83 -6.37
N PHE A 97 -13.18 -3.12 -7.63
CA PHE A 97 -13.51 -2.23 -8.73
C PHE A 97 -15.03 -2.21 -8.93
N ASP A 98 -15.70 -1.09 -8.62
CA ASP A 98 -17.01 -0.82 -9.20
C ASP A 98 -16.81 -0.04 -10.51
N SER A 99 -16.84 -0.76 -11.62
CA SER A 99 -16.77 -0.20 -12.99
C SER A 99 -17.75 0.95 -13.28
N ARG A 100 -18.77 1.17 -12.44
CA ARG A 100 -19.79 2.20 -12.61
C ARG A 100 -19.49 3.50 -11.88
N SER A 101 -18.59 3.47 -10.91
CA SER A 101 -18.30 4.58 -10.02
C SER A 101 -16.80 4.84 -10.10
N ARG A 102 -16.37 5.75 -10.98
CA ARG A 102 -14.99 6.33 -10.96
C ARG A 102 -14.68 7.07 -9.63
N THR A 103 -15.53 6.93 -8.62
CA THR A 103 -15.36 7.37 -7.25
C THR A 103 -15.13 6.18 -6.34
N VAL A 104 -14.06 6.22 -5.55
CA VAL A 104 -13.84 5.29 -4.43
C VAL A 104 -15.10 5.34 -3.55
N GLY A 105 -15.79 4.21 -3.38
CA GLY A 105 -16.95 4.12 -2.50
C GLY A 105 -16.60 4.61 -1.08
N SER A 106 -17.60 5.14 -0.34
CA SER A 106 -17.37 5.80 0.95
C SER A 106 -16.78 4.90 2.05
N ALA A 107 -16.83 3.57 1.88
CA ALA A 107 -16.28 2.60 2.83
C ALA A 107 -15.51 1.48 2.09
N PRO A 108 -14.42 0.95 2.69
CA PRO A 108 -13.64 -0.14 2.11
C PRO A 108 -14.34 -1.50 2.25
N ASP A 109 -14.13 -2.38 1.26
CA ASP A 109 -14.57 -3.79 1.31
C ASP A 109 -13.76 -4.57 2.35
N VAL A 110 -12.45 -4.31 2.44
CA VAL A 110 -11.57 -4.87 3.48
C VAL A 110 -10.95 -3.73 4.25
N ARG A 111 -11.06 -3.75 5.58
CA ARG A 111 -10.27 -2.89 6.46
C ARG A 111 -9.59 -3.73 7.52
N LEU A 112 -8.27 -3.62 7.61
CA LEU A 112 -7.46 -4.22 8.66
C LEU A 112 -6.78 -3.08 9.41
N ASP A 113 -7.10 -2.93 10.69
CA ASP A 113 -6.56 -1.93 11.58
C ASP A 113 -5.74 -2.63 12.66
N ILE A 114 -4.47 -2.26 12.83
CA ILE A 114 -3.62 -2.78 13.90
C ILE A 114 -3.37 -1.69 14.92
N ASN A 115 -3.93 -1.91 16.09
CA ASN A 115 -3.91 -0.96 17.20
C ASN A 115 -3.01 -1.47 18.33
N ASP A 116 -1.70 -1.51 18.07
CA ASP A 116 -0.67 -1.89 19.05
C ASP A 116 0.38 -0.82 19.27
N ILE A 117 0.74 -0.65 20.54
CA ILE A 117 1.86 0.20 20.97
C ILE A 117 3.15 -0.59 20.72
N GLY A 118 4.05 -0.06 19.88
CA GLY A 118 5.30 -0.73 19.50
C GLY A 118 5.28 -1.44 18.13
N PHE A 119 4.27 -1.16 17.29
CA PHE A 119 4.14 -1.76 15.96
C PHE A 119 5.29 -1.42 14.99
N GLU A 120 6.10 -0.38 15.25
CA GLU A 120 7.19 0.02 14.34
C GLU A 120 8.18 -1.14 14.08
N ASP A 121 8.49 -1.95 15.10
CA ASP A 121 9.43 -3.07 14.98
C ASP A 121 8.82 -4.32 14.31
N ALA A 122 7.49 -4.50 14.42
CA ALA A 122 6.76 -5.62 13.81
C ALA A 122 6.21 -5.31 12.41
N PHE A 123 6.50 -4.11 11.90
CA PHE A 123 5.97 -3.57 10.65
C PHE A 123 6.30 -4.45 9.44
N GLU A 124 7.58 -4.78 9.27
CA GLU A 124 8.05 -5.56 8.11
C GLU A 124 7.44 -6.95 8.09
N GLU A 125 7.31 -7.56 9.27
CA GLU A 125 6.69 -8.87 9.43
C GLU A 125 5.21 -8.80 9.02
N PHE A 126 4.47 -7.81 9.51
CA PHE A 126 3.07 -7.62 9.13
C PHE A 126 2.88 -7.42 7.64
N VAL A 127 3.62 -6.49 7.05
CA VAL A 127 3.57 -6.21 5.60
C VAL A 127 3.84 -7.47 4.80
N THR A 128 4.88 -8.21 5.18
CA THR A 128 5.24 -9.46 4.52
C THR A 128 4.10 -10.48 4.63
N ILE A 129 3.44 -10.57 5.78
CA ILE A 129 2.33 -11.48 5.99
C ILE A 129 1.09 -11.04 5.21
N VAL A 130 0.70 -9.76 5.24
CA VAL A 130 -0.46 -9.23 4.49
C VAL A 130 -0.25 -9.34 3.00
N CYS A 131 0.82 -8.74 2.47
CA CYS A 131 1.10 -8.73 1.05
C CYS A 131 1.45 -10.14 0.51
N GLY A 132 2.00 -11.01 1.37
CA GLY A 132 2.28 -12.40 1.02
C GLY A 132 1.06 -13.33 1.08
N SER A 133 0.01 -12.97 1.83
CA SER A 133 -1.19 -13.81 2.00
C SER A 133 -2.39 -13.33 1.18
N LEU A 134 -2.49 -12.04 0.86
CA LEU A 134 -3.56 -11.49 0.03
C LEU A 134 -3.15 -11.49 -1.45
N SER A 135 -4.06 -11.92 -2.33
CA SER A 135 -3.83 -11.88 -3.78
C SER A 135 -4.00 -10.46 -4.34
N LEU A 136 -2.98 -9.61 -4.16
CA LEU A 136 -2.99 -8.19 -4.56
C LEU A 136 -2.45 -7.94 -5.99
N ALA A 137 -2.36 -8.99 -6.80
CA ALA A 137 -1.78 -8.91 -8.15
C ALA A 137 -2.60 -8.04 -9.13
N ASN A 138 -3.89 -7.83 -8.85
CA ASN A 138 -4.82 -7.06 -9.69
C ASN A 138 -5.00 -5.61 -9.22
N VAL A 139 -4.25 -5.18 -8.20
CA VAL A 139 -4.29 -3.79 -7.74
C VAL A 139 -3.75 -2.86 -8.83
N GLU A 140 -4.54 -1.86 -9.17
CA GLU A 140 -4.24 -0.83 -10.17
C GLU A 140 -3.90 0.51 -9.50
N THR A 141 -4.50 0.79 -8.33
CA THR A 141 -4.33 2.07 -7.63
C THR A 141 -3.86 1.88 -6.19
N ILE A 142 -2.83 2.63 -5.81
CA ILE A 142 -2.29 2.65 -4.45
C ILE A 142 -2.38 4.07 -3.91
N SER A 143 -2.86 4.21 -2.68
CA SER A 143 -2.77 5.45 -1.90
C SER A 143 -2.02 5.18 -0.61
N THR A 144 -1.00 5.97 -0.29
CA THR A 144 -0.23 5.82 0.95
C THR A 144 -0.22 7.13 1.74
N SER A 145 -0.18 7.00 3.07
CA SER A 145 -0.02 8.15 3.95
C SER A 145 0.86 7.82 5.15
N GLY A 146 1.80 8.71 5.48
CA GLY A 146 2.79 8.50 6.54
C GLY A 146 4.17 8.05 6.03
N ASN A 147 5.16 7.95 6.93
CA ASN A 147 6.55 7.67 6.55
C ASN A 147 6.78 6.18 6.28
N ILE A 148 7.18 5.85 5.05
CA ILE A 148 7.54 4.50 4.62
C ILE A 148 9.04 4.46 4.34
N THR A 149 9.78 3.67 5.11
CA THR A 149 11.21 3.45 4.88
C THR A 149 11.42 2.74 3.54
N PHE A 150 12.58 2.93 2.89
CA PHE A 150 12.84 2.32 1.58
C PHE A 150 12.71 0.80 1.58
N GLY A 151 13.20 0.11 2.61
CA GLY A 151 13.07 -1.35 2.76
C GLY A 151 11.61 -1.81 2.72
N HIS A 152 10.72 -0.98 3.26
CA HIS A 152 9.29 -1.27 3.32
C HIS A 152 8.58 -1.11 1.97
N TRP A 153 9.01 -0.21 1.09
CA TRP A 153 8.40 -0.02 -0.24
C TRP A 153 8.44 -1.30 -1.07
N ARG A 154 9.58 -1.98 -1.13
CA ARG A 154 9.72 -3.21 -1.92
C ARG A 154 8.89 -4.36 -1.34
N SER A 155 8.89 -4.51 -0.02
CA SER A 155 8.10 -5.54 0.68
C SER A 155 6.59 -5.30 0.52
N LEU A 156 6.15 -4.04 0.55
CA LEU A 156 4.76 -3.66 0.36
C LEU A 156 4.28 -3.89 -1.07
N PHE A 157 5.04 -3.39 -2.05
CA PHE A 157 4.51 -3.19 -3.40
C PHE A 157 5.17 -4.07 -4.48
N GLY A 158 6.20 -4.84 -4.13
CA GLY A 158 6.96 -5.69 -5.07
C GLY A 158 6.13 -6.71 -5.85
N TYR A 159 4.93 -7.01 -5.36
CA TYR A 159 4.01 -7.97 -5.96
C TYR A 159 2.89 -7.31 -6.80
N MET A 160 2.74 -5.97 -6.70
CA MET A 160 1.66 -5.20 -7.33
C MET A 160 2.10 -4.61 -8.69
N HIS A 161 2.51 -5.48 -9.61
CA HIS A 161 3.08 -5.09 -10.91
C HIS A 161 2.09 -4.37 -11.86
N ARG A 162 0.78 -4.46 -11.61
CA ARG A 162 -0.29 -3.84 -12.42
C ARG A 162 -0.64 -2.42 -12.01
N VAL A 163 0.03 -1.88 -10.99
CA VAL A 163 -0.25 -0.52 -10.48
C VAL A 163 0.01 0.50 -11.58
N THR A 164 -1.02 1.23 -11.95
CA THR A 164 -1.01 2.32 -12.93
C THR A 164 -1.09 3.69 -12.26
N ALA A 165 -1.65 3.79 -11.03
CA ALA A 165 -1.71 5.04 -10.28
C ALA A 165 -1.18 4.90 -8.84
N LEU A 166 -0.33 5.85 -8.43
CA LEU A 166 0.25 5.93 -7.09
C LEU A 166 0.02 7.32 -6.51
N GLU A 167 -0.67 7.38 -5.37
CA GLU A 167 -0.84 8.58 -4.55
C GLU A 167 -0.03 8.42 -3.26
N VAL A 168 0.78 9.43 -2.91
CA VAL A 168 1.60 9.45 -1.71
C VAL A 168 1.33 10.72 -0.91
N HIS A 169 0.96 10.58 0.36
CA HIS A 169 0.66 11.69 1.26
C HIS A 169 1.61 11.72 2.46
N GLY A 170 2.59 12.63 2.42
CA GLY A 170 3.66 12.69 3.42
C GLY A 170 4.60 11.49 3.36
N GLY A 171 5.69 11.51 4.14
CA GLY A 171 6.62 10.37 4.20
C GLY A 171 7.35 10.06 2.89
N ILE A 172 7.55 11.08 2.07
CA ILE A 172 7.95 10.98 0.66
C ILE A 172 9.45 10.71 0.46
N GLU A 173 10.25 10.68 1.52
CA GLU A 173 11.72 10.71 1.53
C GLU A 173 12.34 9.63 0.64
N ASN A 174 11.76 8.43 0.67
CA ASN A 174 12.27 7.26 -0.04
C ASN A 174 11.56 7.00 -1.38
N LEU A 175 10.56 7.81 -1.73
CA LEU A 175 9.80 7.66 -2.97
C LEU A 175 10.70 7.77 -4.21
N PRO A 176 11.65 8.73 -4.33
CA PRO A 176 12.52 8.80 -5.50
C PRO A 176 13.30 7.50 -5.73
N LYS A 177 13.88 6.92 -4.67
CA LYS A 177 14.59 5.63 -4.75
C LYS A 177 13.68 4.49 -5.20
N ALA A 178 12.42 4.49 -4.80
CA ALA A 178 11.43 3.49 -5.19
C ALA A 178 10.99 3.63 -6.66
N LEU A 179 11.07 4.85 -7.23
CA LEU A 179 10.70 5.14 -8.61
C LEU A 179 11.86 4.96 -9.61
N THR A 180 13.11 5.15 -9.16
CA THR A 180 14.30 5.10 -10.01
C THR A 180 14.48 3.74 -10.69
N VAL A 181 14.75 3.76 -11.99
CA VAL A 181 15.14 2.58 -12.76
C VAL A 181 16.66 2.43 -12.74
N TYR A 182 17.18 1.47 -11.99
CA TYR A 182 18.61 1.18 -11.96
C TYR A 182 19.05 0.43 -13.24
N SER A 183 19.81 1.08 -14.10
CA SER A 183 20.50 0.44 -15.23
C SER A 183 21.88 -0.05 -14.80
N GLY A 184 22.02 -1.34 -14.45
CA GLY A 184 23.32 -2.02 -14.51
C GLY A 184 24.05 -2.35 -13.20
N TYR A 185 23.38 -2.82 -12.15
CA TYR A 185 24.10 -3.52 -11.06
C TYR A 185 24.09 -5.04 -11.28
N PRO A 186 25.26 -5.70 -11.47
CA PRO A 186 25.36 -7.14 -11.40
C PRO A 186 25.17 -7.56 -9.94
N GLY A 187 24.38 -8.62 -9.74
CA GLY A 187 23.85 -9.00 -8.44
C GLY A 187 24.89 -9.06 -7.31
N SER A 188 24.54 -8.45 -6.19
CA SER A 188 25.16 -8.76 -4.91
C SER A 188 24.09 -8.89 -3.82
N SER A 189 24.13 -10.09 -3.20
CA SER A 189 23.54 -10.49 -1.92
C SER A 189 22.02 -10.71 -1.82
N ASN A 190 21.65 -11.99 -1.81
CA ASN A 190 20.67 -12.68 -0.95
C ASN A 190 19.20 -12.27 -0.84
N TYR A 191 18.70 -11.26 -1.54
CA TYR A 191 17.27 -10.86 -1.48
C TYR A 191 16.39 -11.50 -2.56
N GLN A 192 16.58 -12.79 -2.86
CA GLN A 192 15.73 -13.55 -3.78
C GLN A 192 14.54 -14.22 -3.05
N ARG A 193 13.53 -13.42 -2.70
CA ARG A 193 12.15 -13.91 -2.52
C ARG A 193 11.19 -12.87 -3.10
N GLY A 194 10.63 -13.20 -4.25
CA GLY A 194 9.61 -12.42 -4.95
C GLY A 194 9.99 -12.05 -6.38
N GLY A 195 9.57 -12.87 -7.34
CA GLY A 195 9.43 -12.50 -8.75
C GLY A 195 10.72 -12.40 -9.57
N GLN A 196 11.00 -13.44 -10.37
CA GLN A 196 11.92 -13.37 -11.51
C GLN A 196 11.29 -12.53 -12.63
N HIS A 197 11.42 -11.20 -12.59
CA HIS A 197 11.37 -10.38 -13.81
C HIS A 197 12.34 -9.20 -13.67
N GLY A 198 13.11 -8.98 -14.73
CA GLY A 198 14.33 -8.17 -14.73
C GLY A 198 14.12 -6.67 -14.55
N LYS A 199 15.20 -6.03 -14.05
CA LYS A 199 15.37 -4.61 -13.72
C LYS A 199 14.60 -4.21 -12.45
N ASP A 200 15.33 -3.72 -11.45
CA ASP A 200 14.90 -3.36 -10.09
C ASP A 200 13.86 -2.21 -10.03
N MET A 201 12.70 -2.39 -10.67
CA MET A 201 11.67 -1.36 -10.82
C MET A 201 10.40 -1.80 -10.10
N LEU A 202 10.02 -1.08 -9.04
CA LEU A 202 8.89 -1.44 -8.17
C LEU A 202 7.54 -1.28 -8.87
N PHE A 203 7.39 -0.27 -9.71
CA PHE A 203 6.13 0.07 -10.38
C PHE A 203 6.29 0.15 -11.90
N PRO A 204 6.45 -0.98 -12.60
CA PRO A 204 6.72 -1.00 -14.05
C PRO A 204 5.58 -0.42 -14.89
N SER A 205 4.33 -0.55 -14.43
CA SER A 205 3.13 -0.11 -15.15
C SER A 205 2.65 1.29 -14.76
N LEU A 206 3.34 1.99 -13.84
CA LEU A 206 2.90 3.29 -13.33
C LEU A 206 2.81 4.33 -14.45
N ARG A 207 1.68 5.03 -14.49
CA ARG A 207 1.34 6.10 -15.44
C ARG A 207 0.96 7.40 -14.75
N THR A 208 0.32 7.30 -13.59
CA THR A 208 -0.12 8.46 -12.80
C THR A 208 0.62 8.48 -11.46
N LEU A 209 1.27 9.59 -11.14
CA LEU A 209 1.90 9.82 -9.84
C LEU A 209 1.34 11.09 -9.20
N GLN A 210 0.79 10.96 -8.00
CA GLN A 210 0.34 12.10 -7.21
C GLN A 210 1.12 12.18 -5.89
N ILE A 211 1.78 13.31 -5.64
CA ILE A 211 2.53 13.56 -4.40
C ILE A 211 1.85 14.71 -3.65
N LYS A 212 1.30 14.40 -2.48
CA LYS A 212 0.68 15.37 -1.56
C LYS A 212 1.60 15.61 -0.36
N GLY A 213 1.79 16.87 -0.02
CA GLY A 213 2.52 17.26 1.19
C GLY A 213 4.04 17.28 1.05
N PHE A 214 4.54 17.77 -0.09
CA PHE A 214 5.96 17.93 -0.41
C PHE A 214 6.79 18.73 0.63
N TYR A 215 6.12 19.49 1.51
CA TYR A 215 6.74 20.49 2.38
C TYR A 215 7.47 19.95 3.62
N ASN A 216 7.30 18.67 3.98
CA ASN A 216 7.80 18.12 5.25
C ASN A 216 9.28 17.68 5.22
N TYR A 217 9.99 17.88 4.10
CA TYR A 217 11.38 17.47 3.98
C TYR A 217 12.32 18.65 4.25
N SER A 218 13.29 18.44 5.14
CA SER A 218 14.26 19.47 5.58
C SER A 218 15.21 19.91 4.49
N ASP A 219 15.41 19.09 3.45
CA ASP A 219 16.31 19.36 2.33
C ASP A 219 15.56 19.27 0.98
N LYS A 220 14.73 20.28 0.72
CA LYS A 220 13.81 20.32 -0.42
C LYS A 220 14.51 20.26 -1.77
N GLU A 221 15.70 20.87 -1.88
CA GLU A 221 16.49 20.90 -3.12
C GLU A 221 17.05 19.51 -3.43
N VAL A 222 17.70 18.87 -2.46
CA VAL A 222 18.24 17.50 -2.65
C VAL A 222 17.12 16.51 -2.97
N TYR A 223 15.96 16.67 -2.36
CA TYR A 223 14.79 15.85 -2.67
C TYR A 223 14.27 16.10 -4.09
N ALA A 224 14.10 17.36 -4.49
CA ALA A 224 13.66 17.73 -5.83
C ALA A 224 14.61 17.15 -6.90
N ASP A 225 15.92 17.23 -6.68
CA ASP A 225 16.95 16.69 -7.58
C ASP A 225 16.85 15.16 -7.69
N SER A 226 16.65 14.50 -6.55
CA SER A 226 16.46 13.05 -6.50
C SER A 226 15.17 12.62 -7.21
N LEU A 227 14.07 13.34 -7.00
CA LEU A 227 12.80 13.09 -7.65
C LEU A 227 12.91 13.31 -9.16
N ALA A 228 13.49 14.42 -9.60
CA ALA A 228 13.71 14.72 -11.01
C ALA A 228 14.52 13.62 -11.70
N THR A 229 15.61 13.17 -11.08
CA THR A 229 16.43 12.05 -11.58
C THR A 229 15.62 10.76 -11.67
N ALA A 230 14.80 10.46 -10.67
CA ALA A 230 13.96 9.26 -10.65
C ALA A 230 12.90 9.30 -11.77
N LEU A 231 12.28 10.45 -11.99
CA LEU A 231 11.30 10.65 -13.05
C LEU A 231 11.96 10.56 -14.44
N ASP A 232 13.12 11.20 -14.65
CA ASP A 232 13.86 11.17 -15.91
C ASP A 232 14.34 9.75 -16.27
N SER A 233 14.66 8.92 -15.26
CA SER A 233 14.99 7.50 -15.48
C SER A 233 13.86 6.68 -16.16
N ARG A 234 12.63 7.22 -16.18
CA ARG A 234 11.43 6.61 -16.78
C ARG A 234 11.03 7.23 -18.12
N ARG A 235 11.81 8.18 -18.65
CA ARG A 235 11.51 8.97 -19.86
C ARG A 235 11.41 8.17 -21.17
N VAL A 236 11.92 6.94 -21.23
CA VAL A 236 12.09 6.20 -22.51
C VAL A 236 11.04 5.09 -22.68
N GLY A 237 10.39 5.07 -23.85
CA GLY A 237 9.45 4.02 -24.27
C GLY A 237 8.09 4.08 -23.57
N ASP A 238 7.43 2.93 -23.40
CA ASP A 238 6.13 2.78 -22.71
C ASP A 238 6.22 2.94 -21.17
N LYS A 239 7.16 3.75 -20.69
CA LYS A 239 7.43 3.96 -19.25
C LYS A 239 7.21 5.40 -18.79
N LYS A 240 6.88 6.28 -19.73
CA LYS A 240 6.52 7.67 -19.46
C LYS A 240 5.29 7.75 -18.57
N PHE A 241 5.26 8.80 -17.76
CA PHE A 241 4.06 9.17 -17.03
C PHE A 241 3.07 9.80 -18.00
N GLU A 242 1.80 9.46 -17.84
CA GLU A 242 0.71 10.19 -18.48
C GLU A 242 0.41 11.46 -17.67
N GLU A 243 0.53 11.37 -16.34
CA GLU A 243 0.19 12.46 -15.42
C GLU A 243 1.10 12.43 -14.17
N VAL A 244 1.63 13.59 -13.79
CA VAL A 244 2.35 13.81 -12.52
C VAL A 244 1.75 15.02 -11.83
N ILE A 245 1.15 14.82 -10.66
CA ILE A 245 0.55 15.88 -9.85
C ILE A 245 1.39 16.09 -8.60
N LEU A 246 1.95 17.29 -8.45
CA LEU A 246 2.69 17.70 -7.26
C LEU A 246 1.88 18.75 -6.51
N THR A 247 1.49 18.45 -5.27
CA THR A 247 0.82 19.42 -4.39
C THR A 247 1.81 19.93 -3.34
N ALA A 248 2.26 21.17 -3.53
CA ALA A 248 3.18 21.88 -2.65
C ALA A 248 2.62 23.25 -2.22
N PRO A 249 3.04 23.80 -1.07
CA PRO A 249 2.69 25.18 -0.69
C PRO A 249 3.35 26.20 -1.63
N LEU A 250 2.68 27.33 -1.85
CA LEU A 250 3.16 28.46 -2.67
C LEU A 250 4.51 29.05 -2.21
N SER A 251 4.91 28.80 -0.95
CA SER A 251 6.17 29.27 -0.36
C SER A 251 7.40 28.40 -0.70
N THR A 252 7.24 27.40 -1.57
CA THR A 252 8.36 26.64 -2.11
C THR A 252 9.14 27.57 -3.04
N HIS A 253 10.44 27.81 -2.76
CA HIS A 253 11.28 28.77 -3.49
C HIS A 253 11.03 28.72 -5.00
N SER A 254 10.91 29.90 -5.64
CA SER A 254 10.58 30.04 -7.08
C SER A 254 11.37 29.09 -7.98
N ASP A 255 12.64 28.87 -7.64
CA ASP A 255 13.59 28.10 -8.44
C ASP A 255 13.34 26.59 -8.34
N VAL A 256 12.85 26.09 -7.20
CA VAL A 256 12.46 24.69 -7.01
C VAL A 256 11.16 24.39 -7.77
N SER A 257 10.22 25.33 -7.75
CA SER A 257 8.94 25.22 -8.47
C SER A 257 9.15 25.19 -9.98
N ALA A 258 9.90 26.17 -10.53
CA ALA A 258 10.18 26.25 -11.96
C ALA A 258 10.93 25.01 -12.49
N ARG A 259 11.87 24.48 -11.71
CA ARG A 259 12.66 23.29 -12.08
C ARG A 259 11.85 21.99 -12.04
N LEU A 260 10.90 21.88 -11.10
CA LEU A 260 9.98 20.74 -11.07
C LEU A 260 8.94 20.83 -12.20
N GLU A 261 8.48 22.04 -12.54
CA GLU A 261 7.59 22.28 -13.70
C GLU A 261 8.27 21.85 -15.00
N GLU A 262 9.51 22.27 -15.25
CA GLU A 262 10.29 21.87 -16.44
C GLU A 262 10.38 20.34 -16.58
N VAL A 263 10.70 19.65 -15.48
CA VAL A 263 10.83 18.18 -15.49
C VAL A 263 9.49 17.48 -15.69
N VAL A 264 8.39 17.99 -15.11
CA VAL A 264 7.05 17.41 -15.29
C VAL A 264 6.55 17.59 -16.73
N GLU A 265 6.79 18.77 -17.32
CA GLU A 265 6.44 19.07 -18.71
C GLU A 265 7.17 18.17 -19.70
N GLU A 266 8.46 17.91 -19.49
CA GLU A 266 9.24 17.05 -20.39
C GLU A 266 8.84 15.56 -20.35
N LEU A 267 8.17 15.13 -19.27
CA LEU A 267 7.93 13.72 -18.96
C LEU A 267 6.48 13.26 -19.15
N THR A 268 5.55 14.18 -19.40
CA THR A 268 4.13 13.91 -19.68
C THR A 268 3.86 13.86 -21.20
N LEU A 269 2.92 13.01 -21.64
CA LEU A 269 2.65 12.80 -23.06
C LEU A 269 1.77 13.89 -23.71
N VAL A 270 1.12 14.78 -22.93
CA VAL A 270 0.35 15.93 -23.43
C VAL A 270 0.33 17.06 -22.38
N GLN A 271 0.42 18.31 -22.87
CA GLN A 271 0.43 19.60 -22.16
C GLN A 271 -0.70 19.82 -21.13
N TYR A 272 -0.33 20.50 -20.04
CA TYR A 272 -1.14 21.18 -19.01
C TYR A 272 -2.65 21.33 -19.24
N GLU A 273 -3.41 21.00 -18.20
CA GLU A 273 -4.26 22.01 -17.56
C GLU A 273 -3.68 22.32 -16.18
N LEU A 274 -2.94 23.44 -16.09
CA LEU A 274 -2.62 24.12 -14.84
C LEU A 274 -3.96 24.59 -14.26
N TRP A 275 -4.57 23.76 -13.40
CA TRP A 275 -5.66 24.25 -12.57
C TRP A 275 -5.05 25.09 -11.45
N ASP A 276 -4.85 26.37 -11.75
CA ASP A 276 -5.14 27.39 -10.76
C ASP A 276 -6.52 27.06 -10.19
N ARG A 277 -6.61 26.91 -8.87
CA ARG A 277 -7.82 27.35 -8.20
C ARG A 277 -7.49 28.56 -7.36
N ILE A 278 -7.51 29.70 -8.05
CA ILE A 278 -8.08 30.93 -7.53
C ILE A 278 -9.42 30.56 -6.86
N VAL A 279 -9.46 30.76 -5.53
CA VAL A 279 -10.35 31.77 -4.94
C VAL A 279 -9.53 32.58 -3.96
#